data_AF-A0A520RVU1-F1
#
_entry.id   AF-A0A520RVU1-F1
#
_cell.length_a   1.000
_cell.length_b   1.000
_cell.length_c   1.000
_cell.angle_alpha   90.00
_cell.angle_beta   90.00
_cell.angle_gamma   90.00
#
_symmetry.space_group_name_H-M   'P 1'
#
loop_
_entity.id
_entity.type
_entity.pdbx_description
1 polymer ?
#
loop_
_entity_poly.entity_id
_entity_poly.type
_entity_poly.pdbx_seq_one_letter_code
_entity_poly.pdbx_strand_id
1 'polypeptide(L)'
;MVYTIRDPAKPQKSAFKGQHIQININKISGFSLIELLIVIAILGILLALATPGFQDTIESANTNTQVKVMLTTLNLARSEAIKRKQDVSVCATSDGADCDAGN
;
A
#
# COMPACT_ATOMS: atom_id res chain seq x y z
N MET A 1 -67.70 26.15 73.56
CA MET A 1 -67.56 26.81 72.24
C MET A 1 -66.10 27.23 72.16
N VAL A 2 -65.23 26.68 71.31
CA VAL A 2 -65.24 26.72 69.84
C VAL A 2 -64.35 25.56 69.34
N TYR A 3 -64.78 24.80 68.33
CA TYR A 3 -63.99 23.73 67.71
C TYR A 3 -63.77 23.98 66.22
N THR A 4 -62.49 23.84 65.84
CA THR A 4 -61.84 23.63 64.53
C THR A 4 -61.82 24.75 63.48
N ILE A 5 -60.62 25.06 63.00
CA ILE A 5 -60.35 25.83 61.78
C ILE A 5 -59.87 24.89 60.68
N ARG A 6 -60.61 24.90 59.56
CA ARG A 6 -60.27 24.67 58.14
C ARG A 6 -58.99 23.88 57.78
N ASP A 7 -59.22 22.71 57.19
CA ASP A 7 -58.51 22.21 56.00
C ASP A 7 -58.87 23.09 54.76
N PRO A 8 -58.13 23.14 53.62
CA PRO A 8 -57.22 22.11 53.09
C PRO A 8 -55.95 22.61 52.37
N ALA A 9 -54.81 21.93 52.57
CA ALA A 9 -53.69 21.97 51.62
C ALA A 9 -53.30 20.54 51.22
N LYS A 10 -53.75 20.10 50.05
CA LYS A 10 -53.26 18.85 49.45
C LYS A 10 -51.92 19.12 48.76
N PRO A 11 -50.82 18.47 49.15
CA PRO A 11 -49.61 18.50 48.35
C PRO A 11 -49.84 17.69 47.07
N GLN A 12 -49.65 18.33 45.92
CA GLN A 12 -49.54 17.68 44.62
C GLN A 12 -48.33 16.75 44.63
N LYS A 13 -48.55 15.49 44.99
CA LYS A 13 -47.56 14.42 44.78
C LYS A 13 -47.58 14.08 43.30
N SER A 14 -46.85 14.89 42.52
CA SER A 14 -46.40 14.53 41.19
C SER A 14 -45.57 13.26 41.33
N ALA A 15 -46.23 12.13 41.08
CA ALA A 15 -45.61 10.82 40.99
C ALA A 15 -44.52 10.89 39.93
N PHE A 16 -43.27 11.00 40.38
CA PHE A 16 -42.09 10.85 39.55
C PHE A 16 -42.07 9.39 39.07
N LYS A 17 -42.74 9.15 37.94
CA LYS A 17 -42.78 7.86 37.28
C LYS A 17 -41.40 7.63 36.68
N GLY A 18 -40.60 6.80 37.33
CA GLY A 18 -39.28 6.39 36.85
C GLY A 18 -39.40 5.77 35.45
N GLN A 19 -39.05 6.55 34.43
CA GLN A 19 -38.90 6.08 33.07
C GLN A 19 -37.63 5.22 33.05
N HIS A 20 -37.79 3.90 33.03
CA HIS A 20 -36.68 2.98 32.86
C HIS A 20 -36.07 3.23 31.46
N ILE A 21 -34.90 3.85 31.42
CA ILE A 21 -34.09 4.01 30.22
C ILE A 21 -33.59 2.60 29.85
N GLN A 22 -34.24 1.96 28.88
CA GLN A 22 -33.83 0.67 28.34
C GLN A 22 -32.63 0.89 27.42
N ILE A 23 -31.42 0.69 27.94
CA ILE A 23 -30.19 0.73 27.13
C ILE A 23 -30.14 -0.56 26.30
N ASN A 24 -30.48 -0.45 25.01
CA ASN A 24 -30.36 -1.57 24.07
C ASN A 24 -28.88 -1.76 23.72
N ILE A 25 -28.17 -2.58 24.50
CA ILE A 25 -26.81 -3.00 24.17
C ILE A 25 -26.90 -3.96 23.00
N ASN A 26 -26.60 -3.48 21.80
CA ASN A 26 -26.55 -4.31 20.62
C ASN A 26 -25.40 -5.31 20.77
N LYS A 27 -25.71 -6.62 20.72
CA LYS A 27 -24.73 -7.67 20.95
C LYS A 27 -23.75 -7.70 19.79
N ILE A 28 -22.48 -7.40 20.04
CA ILE A 28 -21.42 -7.49 19.04
C ILE A 28 -21.11 -8.98 18.84
N SER A 29 -21.34 -9.48 17.63
CA SER A 29 -20.92 -10.83 17.23
C SER A 29 -19.42 -10.82 16.91
N GLY A 30 -18.67 -11.76 17.48
CA GLY A 30 -17.23 -11.96 17.24
C GLY A 30 -16.95 -13.10 16.27
N PHE A 31 -15.72 -13.14 15.77
CA PHE A 31 -15.23 -14.21 14.89
C PHE A 31 -14.88 -15.49 15.66
N SER A 32 -15.00 -16.64 15.00
CA SER A 32 -14.59 -17.91 15.58
C SER A 32 -13.07 -18.10 15.53
N LEU A 33 -12.52 -18.87 16.47
CA LEU A 33 -11.08 -19.21 16.49
C LEU A 33 -10.67 -19.91 15.19
N ILE A 34 -11.51 -20.82 14.69
CA ILE A 34 -11.23 -21.53 13.43
C ILE A 34 -11.24 -20.59 12.22
N GLU A 35 -12.07 -19.54 12.25
CA GLU A 35 -12.13 -18.57 11.16
C GLU A 35 -10.83 -17.76 11.08
N LEU A 36 -10.32 -17.33 12.24
CA LEU A 36 -9.03 -16.65 12.30
C LEU A 36 -7.89 -17.55 11.79
N LEU A 37 -7.88 -18.83 12.17
CA LEU A 37 -6.86 -19.80 11.72
C LEU A 37 -6.89 -20.00 10.21
N ILE A 38 -8.08 -20.07 9.61
CA ILE A 38 -8.22 -20.18 8.16
C ILE A 38 -7.74 -18.90 7.47
N VAL A 39 -8.11 -17.72 8.00
CA VAL A 39 -7.70 -16.43 7.45
C VAL A 39 -6.17 -16.30 7.44
N ILE A 40 -5.49 -16.58 8.55
CA ILE A 40 -4.02 -16.48 8.60
C ILE A 40 -3.34 -17.51 7.68
N ALA A 41 -3.91 -18.70 7.53
CA ALA A 41 -3.40 -19.72 6.62
C ALA A 41 -3.47 -19.25 5.16
N ILE A 42 -4.62 -18.71 4.74
CA ILE A 42 -4.80 -18.14 3.41
C ILE A 42 -3.87 -16.95 3.21
N LEU A 43 -3.76 -16.05 4.19
CA LEU A 43 -2.87 -14.89 4.15
C LEU A 43 -1.41 -15.31 3.94
N GLY A 44 -0.94 -16.34 4.65
CA GLY A 44 0.40 -16.89 4.48
C GLY A 44 0.66 -17.43 3.07
N ILE A 45 -0.29 -18.17 2.51
CA ILE A 45 -0.20 -18.69 1.13
C ILE A 45 -0.12 -17.52 0.14
N LEU A 46 -0.97 -16.51 0.30
CA LEU A 46 -1.00 -15.34 -0.58
C LEU A 46 0.32 -14.57 -0.54
N LEU A 47 0.89 -14.34 0.65
CA LEU A 47 2.17 -13.64 0.79
C LEU A 47 3.34 -14.42 0.17
N ALA A 48 3.32 -15.75 0.28
CA ALA A 48 4.32 -16.60 -0.35
C ALA A 48 4.28 -16.50 -1.88
N LEU A 49 3.09 -16.42 -2.48
CA LEU A 49 2.91 -16.27 -3.92
C LEU A 49 3.11 -14.82 -4.41
N ALA A 50 2.83 -13.83 -3.56
CA ALA A 50 2.87 -12.41 -3.90
C ALA A 50 4.27 -11.79 -3.89
N THR A 51 5.32 -12.55 -3.52
CA THR A 51 6.71 -12.08 -3.51
C THR A 51 7.53 -12.65 -4.69
N PRO A 52 6.99 -12.78 -5.92
CA PRO A 52 7.72 -13.45 -7.00
C PRO A 52 9.12 -12.84 -7.14
N GLY A 53 10.11 -13.72 -7.28
CA GLY A 53 11.53 -13.40 -7.14
C GLY A 53 11.94 -12.26 -8.07
N PHE A 54 12.28 -11.10 -7.48
CA PHE A 54 12.81 -9.95 -8.22
C PHE A 54 14.15 -10.26 -8.91
N GLN A 55 14.83 -11.36 -8.55
CA GLN A 55 16.11 -11.77 -9.11
C GLN A 55 16.02 -12.03 -10.62
N ASP A 56 15.04 -12.82 -11.07
CA ASP A 56 14.88 -13.13 -12.51
C ASP A 56 14.51 -11.88 -13.32
N THR A 57 13.76 -10.95 -12.71
CA THR A 57 13.39 -9.68 -13.35
C THR A 57 14.60 -8.75 -13.46
N ILE A 58 15.47 -8.71 -12.44
CA ILE A 58 16.71 -7.92 -12.44
C ILE A 58 17.72 -8.51 -13.43
N GLU A 59 17.86 -9.83 -13.49
CA GLU A 59 18.74 -10.50 -14.45
C GLU A 59 18.30 -10.29 -15.90
N SER A 60 16.99 -10.40 -16.16
CA SER A 60 16.40 -10.06 -17.45
C SER A 60 16.52 -8.56 -17.78
N ALA A 61 16.48 -7.68 -16.78
CA ALA A 61 16.68 -6.25 -17.00
C ALA A 61 18.15 -5.93 -17.34
N ASN A 62 19.11 -6.61 -16.72
CA ASN A 62 20.54 -6.40 -16.97
C ASN A 62 20.93 -6.78 -18.41
N THR A 63 20.45 -7.92 -18.89
CA THR A 63 20.73 -8.38 -20.27
C THR A 63 20.14 -7.43 -21.32
N ASN A 64 18.89 -7.01 -21.13
CA ASN A 64 18.23 -6.05 -22.02
C ASN A 64 18.87 -4.65 -21.97
N THR A 65 19.38 -4.24 -20.81
CA THR A 65 20.04 -2.94 -20.64
C THR A 65 21.36 -2.87 -21.41
N GLN A 66 22.18 -3.92 -21.37
CA GLN A 66 23.44 -3.95 -22.12
C GLN A 66 23.21 -3.85 -23.64
N VAL A 67 22.22 -4.58 -24.17
CA VAL A 67 21.85 -4.50 -25.60
C VAL A 67 21.32 -3.12 -25.97
N LYS A 68 20.47 -2.51 -25.12
CA LYS A 68 19.97 -1.15 -25.36
C LYS A 68 21.10 -0.14 -25.42
N VAL A 69 22.04 -0.18 -24.49
CA VAL A 69 23.19 0.73 -24.48
C VAL A 69 23.95 0.62 -25.80
N MET A 70 24.24 -0.59 -26.27
CA MET A 70 24.91 -0.80 -27.55
C MET A 70 24.13 -0.22 -28.74
N LEU A 71 22.81 -0.49 -28.81
CA LEU A 71 21.95 0.07 -29.86
C LEU A 71 21.89 1.59 -29.83
N THR A 72 21.80 2.20 -28.65
CA THR A 72 21.80 3.65 -28.51
C THR A 72 23.13 4.27 -28.94
N THR A 73 24.26 3.65 -28.58
CA THR A 73 25.60 4.10 -28.98
C THR A 73 25.81 4.00 -30.49
N LEU A 74 25.35 2.92 -31.13
CA LEU A 74 25.41 2.78 -32.59
C LEU A 74 24.53 3.80 -33.31
N ASN A 75 23.32 4.05 -32.82
CA ASN A 75 22.43 5.07 -33.39
C ASN A 75 23.00 6.49 -33.23
N LEU A 76 23.68 6.75 -32.11
CA LEU A 76 24.40 8.00 -31.89
C LEU A 76 25.57 8.12 -32.88
N ALA A 77 26.43 7.11 -32.98
CA ALA A 77 27.57 7.08 -33.90
C ALA A 77 27.14 7.27 -35.36
N ARG A 78 26.06 6.61 -35.78
CA ARG A 78 25.46 6.80 -37.11
C ARG A 78 25.02 8.24 -37.34
N SER A 79 24.36 8.83 -36.34
CA SER A 79 23.91 10.23 -36.40
C SER A 79 25.09 11.20 -36.45
N GLU A 80 26.19 10.90 -35.76
CA GLU A 80 27.43 11.67 -35.83
C GLU A 80 28.12 11.55 -37.18
N ALA A 81 28.22 10.33 -37.74
CA ALA A 81 28.80 10.10 -39.06
C ALA A 81 28.07 10.88 -40.15
N ILE A 82 26.73 10.88 -40.11
CA ILE A 82 25.90 11.66 -41.05
C ILE A 82 26.11 13.17 -40.86
N LYS A 83 26.14 13.66 -39.62
CA LYS A 83 26.34 15.10 -39.32
C LYS A 83 27.72 15.59 -39.76
N ARG A 84 28.77 14.80 -39.50
CA ARG A 84 30.16 15.16 -39.79
C ARG A 84 30.58 14.83 -41.23
N LYS A 85 29.78 14.03 -41.96
CA LYS A 85 30.12 13.47 -43.28
C LYS A 85 31.47 12.74 -43.29
N GLN A 86 31.77 12.07 -42.19
CA GLN A 86 33.01 11.33 -41.98
C GLN A 86 32.67 10.00 -41.31
N ASP A 87 33.52 9.00 -41.52
CA ASP A 87 33.37 7.70 -40.86
C ASP A 87 33.62 7.86 -39.36
N VAL A 88 32.70 7.32 -38.56
CA VAL A 88 32.78 7.29 -37.09
C VAL A 88 32.74 5.84 -36.65
N SER A 89 33.73 5.44 -35.86
CA SER A 89 33.81 4.11 -35.25
C SER A 89 33.40 4.16 -33.78
N VAL A 90 32.94 3.02 -33.25
CA VAL A 90 32.69 2.83 -31.82
C VAL A 90 33.78 1.92 -31.28
N CYS A 91 34.40 2.32 -30.17
CA CYS A 91 35.45 1.58 -29.48
C CYS A 91 35.05 1.35 -28.02
N ALA A 92 35.61 0.33 -27.38
CA ALA A 92 35.52 0.18 -25.93
C ALA A 92 36.37 1.26 -25.25
N THR A 93 36.00 1.66 -24.03
CA THR A 93 36.76 2.63 -23.22
C THR A 93 36.50 2.37 -21.75
N SER A 94 37.56 2.41 -20.94
CA SER A 94 37.48 2.30 -19.46
C SER A 94 37.17 3.65 -18.80
N ASP A 95 37.68 4.73 -19.38
CA ASP A 95 37.70 6.06 -18.75
C ASP A 95 36.90 7.12 -19.53
N GLY A 96 36.31 6.74 -20.68
CA GLY A 96 35.49 7.63 -21.51
C GLY A 96 36.27 8.71 -22.26
N ALA A 97 37.59 8.75 -22.11
CA ALA A 97 38.47 9.75 -22.71
C ALA A 97 39.22 9.23 -23.94
N ASP A 98 39.54 7.93 -23.98
CA ASP A 98 40.32 7.32 -25.05
C ASP A 98 39.79 5.95 -25.43
N CYS A 99 40.05 5.51 -26.67
CA CYS A 99 39.70 4.16 -27.10
C CYS A 99 40.63 3.15 -26.44
N ASP A 100 40.07 2.20 -25.71
CA ASP A 100 40.82 1.09 -25.13
C ASP A 100 41.36 0.22 -26.27
N ALA A 101 42.68 0.28 -26.47
CA ALA A 101 43.38 -0.45 -27.51
C ALA A 101 43.45 -1.92 -27.08
N GLY A 102 42.40 -2.67 -27.40
CA GLY A 102 42.27 -4.08 -27.04
C GLY A 102 43.54 -4.87 -27.40
N ASN A 103 44.21 -5.40 -26.38
CA ASN A 103 45.29 -6.37 -26.49
C ASN A 103 44.78 -7.78 -26.19
#